data_AF-A0A4D7Z0B9-F1
#
_entry.id   AF-A0A4D7Z0B9-F1
#
_cell.length_a   1.000
_cell.length_b   1.000
_cell.length_c   1.000
_cell.angle_alpha   90.00
_cell.angle_beta   90.00
_cell.angle_gamma   90.00
#
_symmetry.space_group_name_H-M   'P 1'
#
loop_
_entity.id
_entity.type
_entity.pdbx_description
1 polymer ?
#
loop_
_entity_poly.entity_id
_entity_poly.type
_entity_poly.pdbx_seq_one_letter_code
_entity_poly.pdbx_strand_id
1 'polypeptide(L)'
;MSNTTIIERIKTTWYDFSVGELALTAFIDNYHRDVDAPEGLPYPLIVEAREIAHELQALVWAIKEDCVVDTLPAFRSLTAWIAKVQALRN
;
A
#
# COMPACT_ATOMS: atom_id res chain seq x y z
N MET A 1 8.64 0.79 -16.33
CA MET A 1 9.55 0.49 -15.18
C MET A 1 9.33 -0.97 -14.82
N SER A 2 10.35 -1.75 -14.46
CA SER A 2 10.09 -3.17 -14.17
C SER A 2 9.24 -3.34 -12.90
N ASN A 3 8.39 -4.36 -12.87
CA ASN A 3 7.54 -4.72 -11.71
C ASN A 3 8.37 -4.85 -10.40
N THR A 4 9.66 -5.15 -10.52
CA THR A 4 10.61 -5.22 -9.39
C THR A 4 10.83 -3.88 -8.70
N THR A 5 10.88 -2.78 -9.46
CA THR A 5 11.12 -1.44 -8.91
C THR A 5 9.94 -0.93 -8.09
N ILE A 6 8.71 -1.25 -8.50
CA ILE A 6 7.48 -0.86 -7.80
C ILE A 6 7.38 -1.57 -6.45
N ILE A 7 7.57 -2.90 -6.43
CA ILE A 7 7.47 -3.70 -5.20
C ILE A 7 8.53 -3.27 -4.18
N GLU A 8 9.77 -3.06 -4.60
CA GLU A 8 10.84 -2.63 -3.69
C GLU A 8 10.57 -1.22 -3.12
N ARG A 9 10.02 -0.29 -3.91
CA ARG A 9 9.62 1.04 -3.40
C ARG A 9 8.48 0.96 -2.39
N ILE A 10 7.47 0.14 -2.66
CA ILE A 10 6.35 -0.08 -1.73
C ILE A 10 6.89 -0.68 -0.42
N LYS A 11 7.82 -1.64 -0.48
CA LYS A 11 8.46 -2.24 0.70
C LYS A 11 9.25 -1.23 1.53
N THR A 12 10.08 -0.41 0.88
CA THR A 12 10.84 0.65 1.59
C THR A 12 9.90 1.64 2.25
N THR A 13 8.90 2.15 1.52
CA THR A 13 7.94 3.13 2.05
C THR A 13 7.12 2.55 3.21
N TRP A 14 6.75 1.26 3.12
CA TRP A 14 6.09 0.54 4.21
C TRP A 14 6.98 0.45 5.45
N TYR A 15 8.25 0.11 5.27
CA TYR A 15 9.22 0.02 6.36
C TYR A 15 9.33 1.38 7.07
N ASP A 16 9.57 2.45 6.32
CA ASP A 16 9.72 3.82 6.84
C ASP A 16 8.48 4.25 7.63
N PHE A 17 7.27 3.90 7.15
CA PHE A 17 6.04 4.14 7.89
C PHE A 17 5.99 3.34 9.21
N SER A 18 6.31 2.04 9.16
CA SER A 18 6.22 1.15 10.32
C SER A 18 7.18 1.49 11.45
N VAL A 19 8.33 2.10 11.14
CA VAL A 19 9.30 2.61 12.11
C VAL A 19 9.02 4.06 12.54
N GLY A 20 7.94 4.66 12.02
CA GLY A 20 7.49 6.02 12.37
C GLY A 20 8.23 7.14 11.64
N GLU A 21 9.07 6.82 10.66
CA GLU A 21 9.81 7.79 9.83
C GLU A 21 8.92 8.46 8.76
N LEU A 22 7.78 7.85 8.43
CA LEU A 22 6.84 8.35 7.43
C LEU A 22 5.42 8.46 7.99
N ALA A 23 4.68 9.51 7.60
CA ALA A 23 3.26 9.66 7.93
C ALA A 23 2.38 8.82 6.99
N LEU A 24 1.24 8.33 7.47
CA LEU A 24 0.32 7.50 6.68
C LEU A 24 -0.13 8.16 5.37
N THR A 25 -0.34 9.48 5.37
CA THR A 25 -0.68 10.25 4.17
C THR A 25 0.42 10.16 3.10
N ALA A 26 1.69 10.29 3.50
CA ALA A 26 2.82 10.22 2.58
C ALA A 26 3.02 8.79 2.04
N PHE A 27 2.65 7.78 2.82
CA PHE A 27 2.67 6.38 2.38
C PHE A 27 1.70 6.17 1.21
N ILE A 28 0.46 6.66 1.34
CA ILE A 28 -0.58 6.52 0.31
C ILE A 28 -0.19 7.23 -0.98
N ASP A 29 0.37 8.45 -0.88
CA ASP A 29 0.77 9.21 -2.07
C ASP A 29 1.88 8.50 -2.86
N ASN A 30 2.85 7.89 -2.17
CA ASN A 30 3.88 7.07 -2.82
C ASN A 30 3.28 5.79 -3.42
N TYR A 31 2.37 5.13 -2.70
CA TYR A 31 1.69 3.93 -3.16
C TYR A 31 0.87 4.18 -4.45
N HIS A 32 0.05 5.24 -4.52
CA HIS A 32 -0.73 5.58 -5.71
C HIS A 32 0.16 5.81 -6.94
N ARG A 33 1.26 6.55 -6.79
CA ARG A 33 2.20 6.82 -7.88
C ARG A 33 2.80 5.54 -8.48
N ASP A 34 3.02 4.54 -7.65
CA ASP A 34 3.64 3.28 -8.06
C ASP A 34 2.60 2.24 -8.55
N VAL A 35 1.38 2.24 -8.02
CA VAL A 35 0.30 1.29 -8.39
C VAL A 35 -0.50 1.71 -9.61
N ASP A 36 -0.68 3.01 -9.88
CA ASP A 36 -1.39 3.50 -11.07
C ASP A 36 -0.56 3.37 -12.37
N ALA A 37 0.68 2.86 -12.29
CA ALA A 37 1.52 2.47 -13.42
C ALA A 37 1.87 0.96 -13.44
N PRO A 38 0.89 0.02 -13.39
CA PRO A 38 1.18 -1.39 -13.16
C PRO A 38 1.50 -2.10 -14.48
N GLU A 39 2.71 -1.92 -15.00
CA GLU A 39 3.20 -2.77 -16.10
C GLU A 39 3.40 -4.21 -15.58
N GLY A 40 2.42 -5.10 -15.84
CA GLY A 40 2.58 -6.56 -15.69
C GLY A 40 2.00 -7.22 -14.43
N LEU A 41 1.12 -6.56 -13.67
CA LEU A 41 0.37 -7.20 -12.58
C LEU A 41 -0.95 -7.84 -13.09
N PRO A 42 -1.34 -9.05 -12.63
CA PRO A 42 -2.65 -9.60 -12.91
C PRO A 42 -3.79 -8.68 -12.43
N TYR A 43 -4.84 -8.56 -13.23
CA TYR A 43 -5.99 -7.69 -12.94
C TYR A 43 -6.59 -7.86 -11.52
N PRO A 44 -6.75 -9.09 -10.98
CA PRO A 44 -7.25 -9.26 -9.61
C PRO A 44 -6.38 -8.56 -8.55
N LEU A 45 -5.05 -8.60 -8.70
CA LEU A 45 -4.15 -7.92 -7.76
C LEU A 45 -4.21 -6.40 -7.91
N ILE A 46 -4.50 -5.89 -9.11
CA ILE A 46 -4.72 -4.45 -9.31
C ILE A 46 -6.00 -4.00 -8.59
N VAL A 47 -7.06 -4.82 -8.62
CA VAL A 47 -8.31 -4.51 -7.91
C VAL A 47 -8.10 -4.53 -6.40
N GLU A 48 -7.49 -5.60 -5.86
CA GLU A 48 -7.15 -5.68 -4.43
C GLU A 48 -6.29 -4.49 -3.97
N ALA A 49 -5.31 -4.10 -4.78
CA ALA A 49 -4.44 -2.96 -4.51
C ALA A 49 -5.23 -1.64 -4.37
N ARG A 50 -6.24 -1.43 -5.23
CA ARG A 50 -7.09 -0.24 -5.20
C ARG A 50 -8.01 -0.21 -3.98
N GLU A 51 -8.56 -1.36 -3.60
CA GLU A 51 -9.38 -1.48 -2.39
C GLU A 51 -8.58 -1.12 -1.13
N ILE A 52 -7.36 -1.67 -1.01
CA ILE A 52 -6.45 -1.36 0.10
C ILE A 52 -6.09 0.13 0.13
N ALA A 53 -5.81 0.74 -1.03
CA ALA A 53 -5.56 2.19 -1.11
C ALA A 53 -6.74 3.00 -0.58
N HIS A 54 -7.96 2.63 -0.97
CA HIS A 54 -9.17 3.30 -0.54
C HIS A 54 -9.38 3.20 0.98
N GLU A 55 -9.17 2.02 1.56
CA GLU A 55 -9.23 1.80 3.01
C GLU A 55 -8.21 2.67 3.77
N LEU A 56 -6.96 2.69 3.29
CA LEU A 56 -5.92 3.52 3.88
C LEU A 56 -6.26 5.02 3.77
N GLN A 57 -6.87 5.45 2.67
CA GLN A 57 -7.26 6.84 2.48
C GLN A 57 -8.40 7.25 3.42
N ALA A 58 -9.36 6.36 3.66
CA ALA A 58 -10.39 6.57 4.67
C ALA A 58 -9.79 6.68 6.08
N LEU A 59 -8.80 5.85 6.41
CA LEU A 59 -8.08 5.93 7.70
C LEU A 59 -7.35 7.26 7.87
N VAL A 60 -6.68 7.76 6.82
CA VAL A 60 -6.04 9.08 6.85
C VAL A 60 -7.04 10.19 7.09
N TRP A 61 -8.20 10.13 6.44
CA TRP A 61 -9.25 11.12 6.66
C TRP A 61 -9.75 11.08 8.11
N ALA A 62 -10.02 9.90 8.65
CA ALA A 62 -10.46 9.74 10.03
C ALA A 62 -9.44 10.24 11.06
N ILE A 63 -8.14 9.94 10.86
CA ILE A 63 -7.06 10.45 11.71
C ILE A 63 -7.01 11.99 11.69
N LYS A 64 -7.24 12.62 10.53
CA LYS A 64 -7.28 14.09 10.41
C LYS A 64 -8.46 14.71 11.16
N GLU A 65 -9.56 13.98 11.30
CA GLU A 65 -10.75 14.37 12.07
C GLU A 65 -10.63 13.96 13.56
N ASP A 66 -9.43 13.67 14.05
CA ASP A 66 -9.13 13.21 15.42
C ASP A 66 -9.94 11.96 15.85
N CYS A 67 -10.37 11.15 14.88
CA CYS A 67 -11.08 9.91 15.16
C CYS A 67 -10.12 8.80 15.59
N VAL A 68 -10.51 8.02 16.59
CA VAL A 68 -9.80 6.79 16.96
C VAL A 68 -10.19 5.70 15.96
N VAL A 69 -9.23 5.30 15.12
CA VAL A 69 -9.42 4.25 14.11
C VAL A 69 -8.41 3.12 14.30
N ASP A 70 -8.88 1.89 14.12
CA ASP A 70 -8.00 0.73 14.04
C ASP A 70 -7.43 0.62 12.63
N THR A 71 -6.13 0.86 12.52
CA THR A 71 -5.39 0.80 11.25
C THR A 71 -4.85 -0.60 10.94
N LEU A 72 -4.87 -1.51 11.92
CA LEU A 72 -4.30 -2.84 11.83
C LEU A 72 -4.91 -3.70 10.70
N PRO A 73 -6.23 -3.66 10.42
CA PRO A 73 -6.83 -4.44 9.34
C PRO A 73 -6.29 -4.05 7.96
N ALA A 74 -6.31 -2.75 7.63
CA ALA A 74 -5.82 -2.25 6.34
C ALA A 74 -4.34 -2.60 6.12
N PHE A 75 -3.53 -2.53 7.18
CA PHE A 75 -2.13 -2.91 7.14
C PHE A 75 -1.90 -4.41 6.94
N ARG A 76 -2.74 -5.27 7.52
CA ARG A 76 -2.70 -6.71 7.26
C ARG A 76 -3.07 -7.01 5.81
N SER A 77 -4.09 -6.35 5.27
CA SER A 77 -4.49 -6.50 3.85
C SER A 77 -3.35 -6.10 2.91
N LEU A 78 -2.70 -4.96 3.18
CA LEU A 78 -1.52 -4.52 2.42
C LEU A 78 -0.38 -5.55 2.48
N THR A 79 -0.04 -6.05 3.68
CA THR A 79 1.03 -7.04 3.85
C THR A 79 0.72 -8.34 3.09
N ALA A 80 -0.53 -8.81 3.16
CA ALA A 80 -0.98 -9.99 2.43
C ALA A 80 -0.90 -9.78 0.91
N TRP A 81 -1.28 -8.60 0.42
CA TRP A 81 -1.18 -8.27 -1.00
C TRP A 81 0.27 -8.28 -1.49
N ILE A 82 1.21 -7.67 -0.75
CA ILE A 82 2.64 -7.69 -1.08
C ILE A 82 3.14 -9.15 -1.19
N ALA A 83 2.73 -10.04 -0.27
CA ALA A 83 3.11 -11.45 -0.31
C ALA A 83 2.56 -12.17 -1.55
N LYS A 84 1.31 -11.91 -1.96
CA LYS A 84 0.72 -12.46 -3.20
C LYS A 84 1.49 -12.02 -4.44
N VAL A 85 1.85 -10.73 -4.51
CA VAL A 85 2.63 -10.18 -5.62
C VAL A 85 4.01 -10.84 -5.70
N GLN A 86 4.66 -11.12 -4.56
CA GLN A 86 5.94 -11.82 -4.51
C GLN A 86 5.83 -13.27 -5.00
N ALA A 87 4.74 -13.97 -4.66
CA ALA A 87 4.53 -15.34 -5.08
C ALA A 87 4.45 -15.50 -6.61
N LEU A 88 4.07 -14.46 -7.35
CA LEU A 88 4.07 -14.46 -8.82
C LEU A 88 5.46 -14.46 -9.46
N ARG A 89 6.53 -14.26 -8.68
CA ARG A 89 7.91 -14.25 -9.17
C ARG A 89 8.64 -15.58 -9.01
N ASN A 90 8.08 -16.50 -8.23
CA ASN A 90 8.60 -17.87 -8.04
C ASN A 90 7.88 -18.84 -8.97
#